data_AF-A0A414AIQ9-F1
#
_entry.id   AF-A0A414AIQ9-F1
#
_cell.length_a   1.000
_cell.length_b   1.000
_cell.length_c   1.000
_cell.angle_alpha   90.00
_cell.angle_beta   90.00
_cell.angle_gamma   90.00
#
_symmetry.space_group_name_H-M   'P 1'
#
loop_
_entity.id
_entity.type
_entity.pdbx_description
1 polymer ?
#
loop_
_entity_poly.entity_id
_entity_poly.type
_entity_poly.pdbx_seq_one_letter_code
_entity_poly.pdbx_strand_id
1 'polypeptide(L)'
;MKLEKKYNQSNGEYYCELTRKLDEVCGYAVNHPRYKHYICDTRDLWRNCLVIRVPGRTTGSIQVDKDNVITRISFAMDLIGNVKQYPENIYGEVEKYIGVALEM
;
A
#
# COMPACT_ATOMS: atom_id res chain seq x y z
N MET A 1 8.05 -8.27 -5.68
CA MET A 1 7.22 -7.10 -5.99
C MET A 1 8.11 -5.88 -6.02
N LYS A 2 8.30 -5.33 -7.21
CA LYS A 2 9.18 -4.17 -7.42
C LYS A 2 8.56 -2.89 -6.86
N LEU A 3 9.34 -2.16 -6.07
CA LEU A 3 9.04 -0.83 -5.56
C LEU A 3 9.72 0.22 -6.45
N GLU A 4 8.94 1.16 -6.95
CA GLU A 4 9.40 2.24 -7.81
C GLU A 4 9.29 3.56 -7.05
N LYS A 5 10.35 4.38 -7.02
CA LYS A 5 10.34 5.65 -6.31
C LYS A 5 9.17 6.54 -6.75
N LYS A 6 8.35 6.95 -5.80
CA LYS A 6 7.25 7.89 -6.05
C LYS A 6 7.82 9.21 -6.55
N TYR A 7 7.38 9.64 -7.74
CA TYR A 7 7.86 10.84 -8.43
C TYR A 7 9.39 10.91 -8.59
N ASN A 8 10.08 9.76 -8.67
CA ASN A 8 11.54 9.66 -8.72
C ASN A 8 12.26 10.30 -7.51
N GLN A 9 11.59 10.44 -6.37
CA GLN A 9 12.17 11.01 -5.14
C GLN A 9 12.73 9.92 -4.24
N SER A 10 13.80 10.24 -3.50
CA SER A 10 14.43 9.33 -2.53
C SER A 10 13.98 9.65 -1.10
N ASN A 11 12.67 9.63 -0.84
CA ASN A 11 12.06 9.99 0.44
C ASN A 11 11.39 8.79 1.15
N GLY A 12 11.70 7.56 0.72
CA GLY A 12 11.08 6.34 1.25
C GLY A 12 9.64 6.10 0.78
N GLU A 13 9.16 6.83 -0.25
CA GLU A 13 7.84 6.61 -0.84
C GLU A 13 7.92 5.89 -2.19
N TYR A 14 7.01 4.94 -2.41
CA TYR A 14 7.06 4.03 -3.56
C TYR A 14 5.69 3.76 -4.18
N TYR A 15 5.70 3.54 -5.49
CA TYR A 15 4.63 2.90 -6.25
C TYR A 15 4.99 1.44 -6.54
N CYS A 16 3.98 0.58 -6.68
CA CYS A 16 4.18 -0.80 -7.09
C CYS A 16 2.90 -1.36 -7.72
N GLU A 17 2.92 -2.65 -8.07
CA GLU A 17 1.72 -3.32 -8.60
C GLU A 17 0.55 -3.28 -7.60
N LEU A 18 0.79 -3.54 -6.32
CA LEU A 18 -0.23 -3.47 -5.27
C LEU A 18 -0.90 -2.08 -5.23
N THR A 19 -0.14 -0.99 -5.21
CA THR A 19 -0.74 0.37 -5.14
C THR A 19 -1.58 0.68 -6.37
N ARG A 20 -1.16 0.24 -7.56
CA ARG A 20 -1.94 0.40 -8.80
C ARG A 20 -3.24 -0.40 -8.75
N LYS A 21 -3.20 -1.62 -8.22
CA LYS A 21 -4.40 -2.44 -8.02
C LYS A 21 -5.37 -1.80 -7.02
N LEU A 22 -4.87 -1.21 -5.94
CA LEU A 22 -5.69 -0.44 -5.00
C LEU A 22 -6.32 0.81 -5.66
N ASP A 23 -5.57 1.52 -6.51
CA ASP A 23 -6.10 2.66 -7.27
C ASP A 23 -7.22 2.26 -8.25
N GLU A 24 -7.07 1.10 -8.90
CA GLU A 24 -8.10 0.53 -9.79
C GLU A 24 -9.37 0.20 -9.00
N VAL A 25 -9.23 -0.54 -7.91
CA VAL A 25 -10.36 -0.98 -7.08
C VAL A 25 -11.11 0.20 -6.44
N CYS A 26 -10.40 1.27 -6.05
CA CYS A 26 -11.01 2.47 -5.49
C CYS A 26 -11.44 3.51 -6.55
N GLY A 27 -11.23 3.26 -7.85
CA GLY A 27 -11.56 4.21 -8.92
C GLY A 27 -10.68 5.47 -8.99
N TYR A 28 -9.53 5.47 -8.30
CA TYR A 28 -8.58 6.59 -8.32
C TYR A 28 -7.75 6.65 -9.60
N ALA A 29 -7.62 5.53 -10.30
CA ALA A 29 -6.89 5.44 -11.56
C ALA A 29 -7.42 6.41 -12.63
N VAL A 30 -8.73 6.70 -12.63
CA VAL A 30 -9.40 7.50 -13.67
C VAL A 30 -9.57 8.97 -13.27
N ASN A 31 -9.85 9.23 -11.99
CA ASN A 31 -10.41 10.54 -11.59
C ASN A 31 -9.38 11.51 -10.98
N HIS A 32 -8.25 11.03 -10.46
CA HIS A 32 -7.32 11.89 -9.70
C HIS A 32 -5.85 11.52 -9.92
N PRO A 33 -5.13 12.18 -10.86
CA PRO A 33 -3.75 11.82 -11.18
C PRO A 33 -2.77 11.98 -10.01
N ARG A 34 -3.10 12.80 -9.01
CA ARG A 34 -2.29 13.06 -7.81
C ARG A 34 -2.81 12.36 -6.55
N TYR A 35 -4.03 11.85 -6.54
CA TYR A 35 -4.61 11.15 -5.39
C TYR A 35 -4.52 9.64 -5.61
N LYS A 36 -3.31 9.11 -5.41
CA LYS A 36 -2.97 7.71 -5.66
C LYS A 36 -2.41 7.05 -4.42
N HIS A 37 -2.58 5.74 -4.33
CA HIS A 37 -1.95 4.95 -3.29
C HIS A 37 -0.42 4.95 -3.48
N TYR A 38 0.30 4.95 -2.36
CA TYR A 38 1.73 4.77 -2.31
C TYR A 38 2.11 4.00 -1.05
N ILE A 39 3.25 3.32 -1.09
CA ILE A 39 3.89 2.72 0.07
C ILE A 39 4.84 3.76 0.66
N CYS A 40 4.84 3.92 1.98
CA CYS A 40 5.87 4.64 2.71
C CYS A 40 6.64 3.64 3.58
N ASP A 41 7.96 3.63 3.43
CA ASP A 41 8.86 2.80 4.21
C ASP A 41 9.01 3.40 5.61
N THR A 42 8.34 2.77 6.57
CA THR A 42 8.31 3.17 7.98
C THR A 42 9.09 2.21 8.87
N ARG A 43 10.04 1.46 8.28
CA ARG A 43 10.81 0.45 9.03
C ARG A 43 11.76 1.06 10.06
N ASP A 44 12.16 2.31 9.86
CA ASP A 44 12.86 3.12 10.86
C ASP A 44 12.02 3.38 12.11
N LEU A 45 10.69 3.48 11.97
CA LEU A 45 9.74 3.69 13.06
C LEU A 45 9.18 2.38 13.64
N TRP A 46 8.87 1.42 12.76
CA TRP A 46 8.08 0.22 13.06
C TRP A 46 8.73 -1.08 12.57
N ARG A 47 10.07 -1.11 12.49
CA ARG A 47 10.95 -2.25 12.18
C ARG A 47 10.67 -2.98 10.87
N ASN A 48 9.59 -3.76 10.83
CA ASN A 48 9.25 -4.66 9.73
C ASN A 48 7.94 -4.28 9.04
N CYS A 49 7.52 -3.03 9.19
CA CYS A 49 6.26 -2.51 8.69
C CYS A 49 6.48 -1.36 7.71
N LEU A 50 5.91 -1.49 6.52
CA LEU A 50 5.66 -0.40 5.60
C LEU A 50 4.18 -0.02 5.67
N VAL A 51 3.85 1.22 5.35
CA VAL A 51 2.45 1.66 5.35
C VAL A 51 1.93 1.97 3.96
N ILE A 52 0.69 1.57 3.72
CA ILE A 52 -0.08 1.94 2.53
C ILE A 52 -0.76 3.28 2.85
N ARG A 53 -0.56 4.25 1.98
CA ARG A 53 -1.05 5.62 2.16
C ARG A 53 -1.73 6.12 0.91
N VAL A 54 -2.58 7.12 1.10
CA VAL A 54 -2.97 8.10 0.07
C VAL A 54 -2.63 9.48 0.61
N PRO A 55 -2.65 10.56 -0.20
CA PRO A 55 -2.37 11.90 0.32
C PRO A 55 -3.23 12.22 1.54
N GLY A 56 -2.57 12.58 2.65
CA GLY A 56 -3.21 12.96 3.91
C GLY A 56 -3.57 11.82 4.87
N ARG A 57 -3.41 10.53 4.52
CA ARG A 57 -3.77 9.43 5.45
C ARG A 57 -3.04 8.10 5.20
N THR A 58 -2.87 7.33 6.28
CA THR A 58 -2.54 5.89 6.22
C THR A 58 -3.82 5.08 6.08
N THR A 59 -3.82 4.13 5.16
CA THR A 59 -5.00 3.33 4.79
C THR A 59 -4.75 1.84 4.95
N GLY A 60 -3.52 1.44 5.24
CA GLY A 60 -3.15 0.06 5.52
C GLY A 60 -1.68 -0.09 5.86
N SER A 61 -1.26 -1.33 6.02
CA SER A 61 0.10 -1.72 6.36
C SER A 61 0.51 -2.99 5.62
N ILE A 62 1.80 -3.10 5.35
CA ILE A 62 2.48 -4.27 4.80
C ILE A 62 3.53 -4.70 5.82
N GLN A 63 3.35 -5.86 6.43
CA GLN A 63 4.37 -6.47 7.27
C GLN A 63 5.25 -7.36 6.40
N VAL A 64 6.55 -7.31 6.65
CA VAL A 64 7.54 -8.16 6.01
C VAL A 64 8.33 -8.95 7.04
N ASP A 65 8.98 -10.02 6.60
CA ASP A 65 10.01 -10.70 7.38
C ASP A 65 11.41 -10.09 7.16
N LYS A 66 12.44 -10.75 7.68
CA LYS A 66 13.85 -10.33 7.58
C LYS A 66 14.39 -10.33 6.13
N ASP A 67 13.78 -11.11 5.25
CA ASP A 67 14.17 -11.27 3.85
C ASP A 67 13.29 -10.38 2.93
N ASN A 68 12.55 -9.43 3.54
CA ASN A 68 11.60 -8.54 2.90
C ASN A 68 10.44 -9.26 2.21
N VAL A 69 10.12 -10.49 2.62
CA VAL A 69 8.95 -11.22 2.13
C VAL A 69 7.70 -10.71 2.83
N ILE A 70 6.67 -10.38 2.06
CA ILE A 70 5.39 -9.91 2.61
C ILE A 70 4.75 -11.06 3.38
N THR A 71 4.53 -10.84 4.68
CA THR A 71 3.88 -11.81 5.57
C THR A 71 2.42 -11.46 5.84
N ARG A 72 2.07 -10.17 5.76
CA ARG A 72 0.70 -9.70 5.99
C ARG A 72 0.43 -8.36 5.31
N ILE A 73 -0.78 -8.21 4.76
CA ILE A 73 -1.35 -6.93 4.34
C ILE A 73 -2.59 -6.68 5.19
N SER A 74 -2.80 -5.44 5.63
CA SER A 74 -3.97 -5.07 6.43
C SER A 74 -4.46 -3.69 6.04
N PHE A 75 -5.77 -3.49 6.09
CA PHE A 75 -6.41 -2.23 5.70
C PHE A 75 -7.12 -1.60 6.90
N ALA A 76 -7.08 -0.27 6.96
CA ALA A 76 -7.96 0.50 7.82
C ALA A 76 -9.37 0.46 7.20
N MET A 77 -10.21 -0.45 7.70
CA MET A 77 -11.55 -0.67 7.14
C MET A 77 -12.56 0.43 7.51
N ASP A 78 -12.30 1.13 8.62
CA ASP A 78 -13.15 2.21 9.11
C ASP A 78 -12.44 3.56 8.93
N LEU A 79 -12.98 4.39 8.03
CA LEU A 79 -12.62 5.82 7.98
C LEU A 79 -13.54 6.62 8.91
N ILE A 80 -13.28 7.93 8.98
CA ILE A 80 -14.16 8.91 9.61
C ILE A 80 -15.58 8.77 9.01
N GLY A 81 -16.57 8.52 9.86
CA GLY A 81 -17.98 8.50 9.49
C GLY A 81 -18.51 7.22 8.82
N ASN A 82 -17.95 6.05 9.13
CA ASN A 82 -18.37 4.74 8.59
C ASN A 82 -18.22 4.58 7.06
N VAL A 83 -17.44 5.45 6.42
CA VAL A 83 -17.14 5.32 4.99
C VAL A 83 -16.05 4.26 4.82
N LYS A 84 -16.35 3.16 4.13
CA LYS A 84 -15.34 2.17 3.76
C LYS A 84 -14.51 2.69 2.58
N GLN A 85 -13.18 2.69 2.70
CA GLN A 85 -12.30 3.04 1.57
C GLN A 85 -12.23 1.93 0.53
N TYR A 86 -12.23 0.68 1.00
CA TYR A 86 -12.03 -0.50 0.20
C TYR A 86 -13.31 -1.33 0.13
N PRO A 87 -13.58 -2.01 -0.99
CA PRO A 87 -14.67 -2.97 -1.06
C PRO A 87 -14.37 -4.19 -0.19
N GLU A 88 -15.40 -4.96 0.13
CA GLU A 88 -15.29 -6.09 1.06
C GLU A 88 -14.39 -7.22 0.54
N ASN A 89 -14.26 -7.37 -0.78
CA ASN A 89 -13.42 -8.39 -1.42
C ASN A 89 -11.93 -8.02 -1.52
N ILE A 90 -11.50 -6.86 -0.97
CA ILE A 90 -10.13 -6.37 -1.16
C ILE A 90 -9.05 -7.36 -0.72
N TYR A 91 -9.31 -8.14 0.34
CA TYR A 91 -8.36 -9.14 0.84
C TYR A 91 -8.10 -10.25 -0.19
N GLY A 92 -9.11 -10.68 -0.94
CA GLY A 92 -8.93 -11.65 -2.03
C GLY A 92 -8.12 -11.10 -3.20
N GLU A 93 -8.25 -9.80 -3.49
CA GLU A 93 -7.48 -9.14 -4.57
C GLU A 93 -5.99 -9.01 -4.25
N VAL A 94 -5.62 -8.96 -2.95
CA VAL A 94 -4.25 -8.73 -2.51
C VAL A 94 -3.56 -9.95 -1.91
N GLU A 95 -4.28 -11.06 -1.70
CA GLU A 95 -3.73 -12.30 -1.16
C GLU A 95 -2.54 -12.82 -1.99
N LYS A 96 -2.60 -12.66 -3.32
CA LYS A 96 -1.52 -13.02 -4.24
C LYS A 96 -0.17 -12.35 -3.96
N TYR A 97 -0.12 -11.29 -3.16
CA TYR A 97 1.12 -10.61 -2.79
C TYR A 97 1.75 -11.18 -1.50
N ILE A 98 1.04 -12.00 -0.72
CA ILE A 98 1.62 -12.68 0.45
C ILE A 98 2.65 -13.71 -0.03
N GLY A 99 3.81 -13.77 0.62
CA GLY A 99 4.94 -14.62 0.21
C GLY A 99 5.80 -14.02 -0.90
N VAL A 100 5.48 -12.83 -1.40
CA VAL A 100 6.28 -12.13 -2.41
C VAL A 100 7.33 -11.24 -1.73
N ALA A 101 8.61 -11.39 -2.11
CA ALA A 101 9.69 -10.52 -1.66
C ALA A 101 9.57 -9.11 -2.25
N LEU A 102 9.82 -8.07 -1.46
CA LEU A 102 9.96 -6.71 -1.96
C LEU A 102 11.31 -6.52 -2.63
N GLU A 103 11.30 -5.91 -3.82
CA GLU A 103 12.51 -5.53 -4.56
C GLU A 103 12.56 -4.00 -4.60
N MET A 104 13.58 -3.40 -4.01
CA MET A 104 13.73 -1.96 -3.83
C MET A 104 14.72 -1.32 -4.81
#